data_AF-A0A1G4Z504-F1
#
_entry.id   AF-A0A1G4Z504-F1
#
_cell.length_a   1.000
_cell.length_b   1.000
_cell.length_c   1.000
_cell.angle_alpha   90.00
_cell.angle_beta   90.00
_cell.angle_gamma   90.00
#
_symmetry.space_group_name_H-M   'P 1'
#
loop_
_entity.id
_entity.type
_entity.pdbx_description
1 polymer ?
#
loop_
_entity_poly.entity_id
_entity_poly.type
_entity_poly.pdbx_seq_one_letter_code
_entity_poly.pdbx_strand_id
1 'polypeptide(L)'
;MCESESMGTNRRYPEAGAQRAQQRRLEEARSRGELATLTDEQLQLTTRVVSIAPERGPMWALAWLKFGDTDIRCTVQVKRWTSDAVGVELKVGEDKLRCWVWQGAVERVDGAALPP
;
A
#
# COMPACT_ATOMS: atom_id res chain seq x y z
N MET A 1 -28.37 -17.19 38.35
CA MET A 1 -28.68 -15.74 38.39
C MET A 1 -27.38 -15.03 38.73
N CYS A 2 -27.04 -13.97 37.98
CA CYS A 2 -25.71 -13.34 37.79
C CYS A 2 -24.72 -14.23 37.01
N GLU A 3 -24.54 -14.14 35.68
CA GLU A 3 -24.18 -13.00 34.80
C GLU A 3 -22.86 -12.31 35.20
N SER A 4 -21.86 -12.47 34.33
CA SER A 4 -20.99 -11.42 33.77
C SER A 4 -19.78 -12.09 33.11
N GLU A 5 -19.27 -11.75 31.95
CA GLU A 5 -19.71 -10.94 30.83
C GLU A 5 -18.64 -11.24 29.76
N SER A 6 -19.07 -11.45 28.53
CA SER A 6 -18.18 -11.60 27.39
C SER A 6 -17.22 -10.42 27.34
N MET A 7 -15.92 -10.65 27.51
CA MET A 7 -14.88 -9.70 27.11
C MET A 7 -14.82 -9.69 25.57
N GLY A 8 -15.91 -9.25 24.96
CA GLY A 8 -16.01 -8.90 23.57
C GLY A 8 -15.27 -7.60 23.32
N THR A 9 -14.34 -7.65 22.39
CA THR A 9 -14.08 -6.54 21.48
C THR A 9 -13.47 -5.29 22.13
N ASN A 10 -12.22 -5.41 22.60
CA ASN A 10 -11.30 -4.26 22.55
C ASN A 10 -10.56 -4.24 21.21
N ARG A 11 -11.34 -4.07 20.12
CA ARG A 11 -10.83 -3.65 18.81
C ARG A 11 -11.23 -2.19 18.58
N ARG A 12 -10.98 -1.33 19.59
CA ARG A 12 -11.15 0.11 19.51
C ARG A 12 -9.82 0.75 19.06
N TYR A 13 -9.59 0.71 17.75
CA TYR A 13 -8.87 1.67 16.91
C TYR A 13 -7.70 2.48 17.57
N PRO A 14 -6.44 1.99 17.48
CA PRO A 14 -5.23 2.83 17.48
C PRO A 14 -4.91 3.46 16.09
N GLU A 15 -5.83 3.38 15.13
CA GLU A 15 -5.56 3.54 13.69
C GLU A 15 -5.11 4.94 13.27
N ALA A 16 -5.57 6.00 13.95
CA ALA A 16 -5.09 7.36 13.67
C ALA A 16 -3.61 7.55 14.05
N GLY A 17 -3.14 6.89 15.12
CA GLY A 17 -1.74 6.90 15.52
C GLY A 17 -0.87 6.09 14.57
N ALA A 18 -1.35 4.91 14.17
CA ALA A 18 -0.66 4.05 13.21
C ALA A 18 -0.52 4.72 11.84
N GLN A 19 -1.55 5.38 11.33
CA GLN A 19 -1.54 6.08 10.05
C GLN A 19 -0.57 7.29 10.09
N ARG A 20 -0.60 8.10 11.15
CA ARG A 20 0.35 9.23 11.31
C ARG A 20 1.80 8.76 11.49
N ALA A 21 2.01 7.63 12.17
CA ALA A 21 3.34 7.03 12.29
C ALA A 21 3.83 6.50 10.94
N GLN A 22 2.95 5.87 10.15
CA GLN A 22 3.26 5.42 8.81
C GLN A 22 3.58 6.59 7.87
N GLN A 23 2.80 7.68 7.94
CA GLN A 23 3.04 8.87 7.13
C GLN A 23 4.42 9.46 7.41
N ARG A 24 4.78 9.62 8.68
CA ARG A 24 6.11 10.09 9.08
C ARG A 24 7.23 9.18 8.56
N ARG A 25 7.09 7.86 8.69
CA ARG A 25 8.07 6.91 8.14
C ARG A 25 8.24 7.05 6.63
N LEU A 26 7.15 7.27 5.89
CA LEU A 26 7.20 7.48 4.43
C LEU A 26 7.90 8.80 4.07
N GLU A 27 7.63 9.87 4.81
CA GLU A 27 8.28 11.17 4.61
C GLU A 27 9.79 11.08 4.92
N GLU A 28 10.14 10.46 6.05
CA GLU A 28 11.54 10.21 6.43
C GLU A 28 12.26 9.35 5.39
N ALA A 29 11.62 8.31 4.88
CA ALA A 29 12.20 7.43 3.87
C ALA A 29 12.39 8.11 2.53
N ARG A 30 11.42 8.91 2.10
CA ARG A 30 11.58 9.74 0.90
C ARG A 30 12.69 10.77 1.06
N SER A 31 12.90 11.30 2.26
CA SER A 31 14.05 12.17 2.54
C SER A 31 15.39 11.42 2.48
N ARG A 32 15.40 10.10 2.67
CA ARG A 32 16.62 9.26 2.61
C ARG A 32 16.96 8.80 1.21
N GLY A 33 15.99 8.72 0.30
CA GLY A 33 16.23 8.30 -1.07
C GLY A 33 14.97 8.26 -1.92
N GLU A 34 15.18 8.12 -3.23
CA GLU A 34 14.10 7.99 -4.19
C GLU A 34 13.37 6.66 -4.04
N LEU A 35 12.08 6.67 -4.37
CA LEU A 35 11.25 5.47 -4.39
C LEU A 35 11.73 4.56 -5.52
N ALA A 36 12.19 3.36 -5.16
CA ALA A 36 12.53 2.33 -6.13
C ALA A 36 11.26 1.87 -6.84
N THR A 37 11.34 1.80 -8.17
CA THR A 37 10.27 1.29 -9.03
C THR A 37 10.87 0.31 -10.02
N LEU A 38 10.09 -0.68 -10.42
CA LEU A 38 10.47 -1.53 -11.55
C LEU A 38 10.57 -0.70 -12.83
N THR A 39 11.60 -1.00 -13.62
CA THR A 39 11.82 -0.37 -14.93
C THR A 39 10.88 -0.98 -15.98
N ASP A 40 10.67 -0.26 -17.08
CA ASP A 40 9.82 -0.74 -18.18
C ASP A 40 10.31 -2.09 -18.75
N GLU A 41 11.63 -2.27 -18.85
CA GLU A 41 12.26 -3.53 -19.27
C GLU A 41 11.94 -4.71 -18.34
N GLN A 42 11.95 -4.48 -17.01
CA GLN A 42 11.59 -5.52 -16.03
C GLN A 42 10.10 -5.86 -16.07
N LEU A 43 9.27 -4.86 -16.36
CA LEU A 43 7.82 -5.01 -16.43
C LEU A 43 7.36 -5.63 -17.76
N GLN A 44 8.13 -5.46 -18.82
CA GLN A 44 7.79 -5.86 -20.19
C GLN A 44 6.38 -5.40 -20.57
N LEU A 45 6.04 -4.14 -20.26
CA LEU A 45 4.68 -3.58 -20.46
C LEU A 45 4.24 -3.58 -21.93
N THR A 46 5.20 -3.64 -22.86
CA THR A 46 4.96 -3.79 -24.30
C THR A 46 4.47 -5.18 -24.70
N THR A 47 4.76 -6.21 -23.90
CA THR A 47 4.44 -7.61 -24.20
C THR A 47 3.37 -8.18 -23.27
N ARG A 48 3.26 -7.65 -22.04
CA ARG A 48 2.35 -8.18 -21.01
C ARG A 48 1.06 -7.38 -20.94
N VAL A 49 -0.05 -8.11 -20.76
CA VAL A 49 -1.37 -7.50 -20.57
C VAL A 49 -1.40 -6.77 -19.24
N VAL A 50 -1.71 -5.47 -19.29
CA VAL A 50 -1.91 -4.64 -18.11
C VAL A 50 -3.40 -4.56 -17.81
N SER A 51 -3.79 -5.06 -16.64
CA SER A 51 -5.13 -4.88 -16.08
C SER A 51 -5.20 -3.56 -15.32
N ILE A 52 -6.26 -2.80 -15.55
CA ILE A 52 -6.50 -1.50 -14.88
C ILE A 52 -7.57 -1.70 -13.80
N ALA A 53 -7.37 -1.05 -12.65
CA ALA A 53 -8.35 -1.05 -11.58
C ALA A 53 -9.69 -0.47 -12.05
N PRO A 54 -10.83 -1.13 -11.78
CA PRO A 54 -12.14 -0.58 -12.10
C PRO A 54 -12.38 0.74 -11.36
N GLU A 55 -13.09 1.65 -12.01
CA GLU A 55 -13.43 2.98 -11.46
C GLU A 55 -14.45 2.92 -10.31
N ARG A 56 -15.03 1.74 -10.02
CA ARG A 56 -16.06 1.56 -8.99
C ARG A 56 -15.58 1.86 -7.56
N GLY A 57 -14.28 1.92 -7.32
CA GLY A 57 -13.75 2.27 -6.01
C GLY A 57 -12.24 2.08 -5.91
N PRO A 58 -11.59 2.75 -4.95
CA PRO A 58 -10.17 2.57 -4.71
C PRO A 58 -9.91 1.16 -4.20
N MET A 59 -8.99 0.44 -4.86
CA MET A 59 -8.47 -0.82 -4.33
C MET A 59 -7.23 -0.56 -3.50
N TRP A 60 -7.27 -0.97 -2.24
CA TRP A 60 -6.18 -0.80 -1.31
C TRP A 60 -5.41 -2.11 -1.15
N ALA A 61 -4.10 -2.00 -0.98
CA ALA A 61 -3.20 -3.12 -0.71
C ALA A 61 -2.09 -2.66 0.23
N LEU A 62 -1.47 -3.60 0.93
CA LEU A 62 -0.20 -3.37 1.61
C LEU A 62 0.93 -3.75 0.65
N ALA A 63 1.83 -2.81 0.37
CA ALA A 63 2.99 -3.06 -0.46
C ALA A 63 4.28 -2.80 0.31
N TRP A 64 5.29 -3.62 0.04
CA TRP A 64 6.67 -3.32 0.41
C TRP A 64 7.28 -2.39 -0.64
N LEU A 65 7.63 -1.19 -0.19
CA LEU A 65 8.30 -0.17 -0.99
C LEU A 65 9.72 0.02 -0.48
N LYS A 66 10.65 0.21 -1.40
CA LYS A 66 12.04 0.52 -1.06
C LYS A 66 12.33 1.97 -1.40
N PHE A 67 12.83 2.72 -0.42
CA PHE A 67 13.26 4.11 -0.57
C PHE A 67 14.77 4.17 -0.33
N GLY A 68 15.55 4.32 -1.39
CA GLY A 68 17.00 4.14 -1.32
C GLY A 68 17.37 2.77 -0.72
N ASP A 69 17.92 2.77 0.49
CA ASP A 69 18.29 1.54 1.21
C ASP A 69 17.20 1.04 2.18
N THR A 70 16.16 1.83 2.46
CA THR A 70 15.15 1.51 3.48
C THR A 70 13.91 0.80 2.90
N ASP A 71 13.57 -0.36 3.45
CA ASP A 71 12.36 -1.11 3.09
C ASP A 71 11.19 -0.77 4.05
N ILE A 72 10.05 -0.37 3.49
CA ILE A 72 8.86 0.06 4.24
C ILE A 72 7.62 -0.64 3.72
N ARG A 73 6.86 -1.26 4.64
CA ARG A 73 5.52 -1.75 4.36
C ARG A 73 4.51 -0.64 4.60
N CYS A 74 3.74 -0.30 3.58
CA CYS A 74 2.71 0.73 3.68
C CYS A 74 1.46 0.38 2.86
N THR A 75 0.36 1.04 3.21
CA THR A 75 -0.91 0.97 2.48
C THR A 75 -0.80 1.83 1.24
N VAL A 76 -1.10 1.23 0.10
CA VAL A 76 -1.03 1.83 -1.22
C VAL A 76 -2.32 1.58 -1.97
N GLN A 77 -2.64 2.48 -2.90
CA GLN A 77 -3.76 2.32 -3.81
C GLN A 77 -3.30 1.58 -5.06
N VAL A 78 -3.89 0.43 -5.35
CA VAL A 78 -3.64 -0.31 -6.59
C VAL A 78 -4.37 0.38 -7.73
N LYS A 79 -3.62 0.83 -8.74
CA LYS A 79 -4.17 1.46 -9.96
C LYS A 79 -4.20 0.51 -11.14
N ARG A 80 -3.21 -0.38 -11.22
CA ARG A 80 -3.04 -1.34 -12.32
C ARG A 80 -2.21 -2.53 -11.85
N TRP A 81 -2.31 -3.65 -12.56
CA TRP A 81 -1.48 -4.82 -12.32
C TRP A 81 -1.27 -5.60 -13.61
N THR A 82 -0.19 -6.37 -13.64
CA THR A 82 0.08 -7.42 -14.61
C THR A 82 0.07 -8.76 -13.87
N SER A 83 0.39 -9.85 -14.57
CA SER A 83 0.54 -11.17 -13.95
C SER A 83 1.69 -11.25 -12.93
N ASP A 84 2.62 -10.29 -12.93
CA ASP A 84 3.84 -10.37 -12.13
C ASP A 84 4.12 -9.10 -11.32
N ALA A 85 3.55 -7.96 -11.70
CA ALA A 85 3.79 -6.68 -11.08
C ALA A 85 2.50 -5.91 -10.83
N VAL A 86 2.53 -5.01 -9.86
CA VAL A 86 1.40 -4.18 -9.46
C VAL A 86 1.83 -2.73 -9.46
N GLY A 87 1.11 -1.91 -10.21
CA GLY A 87 1.28 -0.47 -10.26
C GLY A 87 0.44 0.18 -9.18
N VAL A 88 1.13 0.76 -8.20
CA VAL A 88 0.52 1.33 -7.00
C VAL A 88 0.77 2.83 -6.94
N GLU A 89 -0.16 3.54 -6.34
CA GLU A 89 -0.11 4.96 -6.04
C GLU A 89 -0.16 5.13 -4.52
N LEU A 90 0.72 5.97 -3.98
CA LEU A 90 0.73 6.32 -2.57
C LEU A 90 0.90 7.83 -2.41
N LYS A 91 0.44 8.35 -1.28
CA LYS A 91 0.64 9.75 -0.91
C LYS A 91 1.74 9.83 0.15
N VAL A 92 2.73 10.69 -0.09
CA VAL A 92 3.82 10.98 0.86
C VAL A 92 3.82 12.48 1.11
N GLY A 93 3.31 12.89 2.28
CA GLY A 93 3.05 14.30 2.58
C GLY A 93 1.96 14.84 1.65
N GLU A 94 2.33 15.79 0.80
CA GLU A 94 1.44 16.39 -0.19
C GLU A 94 1.56 15.76 -1.59
N ASP A 95 2.67 15.07 -1.86
CA ASP A 95 2.91 14.49 -3.18
C ASP A 95 2.29 13.11 -3.32
N LYS A 96 1.85 12.81 -4.55
CA LYS A 96 1.45 11.47 -4.96
C LYS A 96 2.61 10.83 -5.71
N LEU A 97 3.11 9.73 -5.17
CA LEU A 97 4.12 8.91 -5.83
C LEU A 97 3.46 7.71 -6.50
N ARG A 98 4.02 7.31 -7.63
CA ARG A 98 3.58 6.14 -8.40
C ARG A 98 4.78 5.24 -8.64
N CYS A 99 4.62 3.97 -8.35
CA CYS A 99 5.67 2.98 -8.59
C CYS A 99 5.07 1.64 -8.99
N TRP A 100 5.92 0.81 -9.56
CA TRP A 100 5.63 -0.59 -9.79
C TRP A 100 6.43 -1.43 -8.80
N VAL A 101 5.75 -2.43 -8.26
CA VAL A 101 6.32 -3.43 -7.35
C VAL A 101 5.95 -4.82 -7.84
N TRP A 102 6.77 -5.82 -7.51
CA TRP A 102 6.44 -7.22 -7.81
C TRP A 102 5.17 -7.63 -7.08
N GLN A 103 4.36 -8.50 -7.69
CA GLN A 103 3.13 -9.02 -7.09
C GLN A 103 3.41 -9.71 -5.74
N GLY A 104 4.54 -10.39 -5.61
CA GLY A 104 4.96 -11.01 -4.33
C GLY A 104 5.25 -10.01 -3.21
N ALA A 105 5.46 -8.73 -3.54
CA ALA A 105 5.64 -7.65 -2.58
C ALA A 105 4.32 -6.97 -2.19
N VAL A 106 3.18 -7.42 -2.73
CA VAL A 106 1.86 -6.82 -2.53
C VAL A 106 0.91 -7.82 -1.89
N GLU A 107 0.33 -7.42 -0.76
CA GLU A 107 -0.71 -8.13 -0.05
C GLU A 107 -2.04 -7.37 -0.21
N ARG A 108 -3.00 -8.01 -0.86
CA ARG A 108 -4.34 -7.41 -1.04
C ARG A 108 -5.06 -7.35 0.31
N VAL A 109 -5.61 -6.19 0.63
CA VAL A 109 -6.50 -6.03 1.79
C VAL A 109 -7.93 -6.05 1.26
N ASP A 110 -8.72 -7.01 1.71
CA ASP A 110 -10.09 -7.19 1.23
C ASP A 110 -11.01 -6.11 1.84
N GLY A 111 -11.39 -5.14 1.01
CA GLY A 111 -12.66 -4.38 1.01
C GLY A 111 -13.05 -3.49 2.19
N ALA A 112 -12.55 -3.68 3.42
CA ALA A 112 -13.09 -3.00 4.61
C ALA A 112 -12.05 -2.23 5.45
N ALA A 113 -10.75 -2.43 5.22
CA ALA A 113 -9.71 -1.86 6.06
C ALA A 113 -8.72 -1.03 5.24
N LEU A 114 -8.92 0.30 5.30
CA LEU A 114 -8.04 1.44 4.98
C LEU A 114 -8.14 2.05 3.57
N PRO A 115 -8.25 3.39 3.44
CA PRO A 115 -8.99 4.33 4.30
C PRO A 115 -9.87 5.33 3.48
N PRO A 116 -10.63 6.25 4.13
CA PRO A 116 -10.54 7.68 3.87
C PRO A 116 -9.33 8.32 4.58
#